data_AF-A0A6N8HQ76-F1
#
_entry.id   AF-A0A6N8HQ76-F1
#
_cell.length_a   1.000
_cell.length_b   1.000
_cell.length_c   1.000
_cell.angle_alpha   90.00
_cell.angle_beta   90.00
_cell.angle_gamma   90.00
#
_symmetry.space_group_name_H-M   'P 1'
#
loop_
_entity.id
_entity.type
_entity.pdbx_description
1 polymer ?
#
loop_
_entity_poly.entity_id
_entity_poly.type
_entity_poly.pdbx_seq_one_letter_code
_entity_poly.pdbx_strand_id
1 'polypeptide(L)'
;MSKQDSLTPLKMLLFSFHATNTIIISFLPLYLKAKGLNPTEIGWVLAVGPLASIFSQPFWGYMSDKYKTVKRMLLICVVGLIFSSIVFFQMNGLLAILIMGAVFYFFTSPIGGWVIAWPSAGHMISVCHLEPFARGDRSDLPHLL
;
A
#
# COMPACT_ATOMS: atom_id res chain seq x y z
N MET A 1 18.47 -21.77 16.34
CA MET A 1 16.99 -21.62 16.31
C MET A 1 16.66 -20.42 15.44
N SER A 2 16.34 -20.63 14.17
CA SER A 2 15.85 -19.56 13.29
C SER A 2 14.49 -19.11 13.81
N LYS A 3 14.44 -17.87 14.30
CA LYS A 3 13.20 -17.23 14.70
C LYS A 3 12.35 -17.13 13.43
N GLN A 4 11.41 -18.06 13.25
CA GLN A 4 10.39 -17.92 12.21
C GLN A 4 9.57 -16.69 12.60
N ASP A 5 9.90 -15.55 12.00
CA ASP A 5 9.11 -14.33 12.17
C ASP A 5 7.69 -14.66 11.72
N SER A 6 6.77 -14.75 12.69
CA SER A 6 5.39 -15.05 12.41
C SER A 6 4.81 -13.92 11.55
N LEU A 7 4.53 -14.24 10.29
CA LEU A 7 3.94 -13.29 9.32
C LEU A 7 2.42 -13.15 9.52
N THR A 8 1.83 -13.89 10.45
CA THR A 8 0.41 -13.87 10.82
C THR A 8 -0.14 -12.47 11.11
N PRO A 9 0.48 -11.61 11.97
CA PRO A 9 -0.01 -10.25 12.21
C PRO A 9 -0.05 -9.39 10.94
N LEU A 10 0.91 -9.56 10.02
CA LEU A 10 0.93 -8.82 8.77
C LEU A 10 -0.20 -9.26 7.83
N LYS A 11 -0.43 -10.58 7.74
CA LYS A 11 -1.54 -11.15 6.95
C LYS A 11 -2.91 -10.70 7.46
N MET A 12 -3.10 -10.68 8.79
CA MET A 12 -4.32 -10.19 9.43
C MET A 12 -4.58 -8.71 9.15
N LEU A 13 -3.53 -7.88 9.22
CA LEU A 13 -3.63 -6.46 8.85
C LEU A 13 -4.03 -6.28 7.38
N LEU A 14 -3.44 -7.07 6.48
CA LEU A 14 -3.74 -7.03 5.05
C LEU A 14 -5.20 -7.40 4.77
N PHE A 15 -5.66 -8.48 5.39
CA PHE A 15 -7.05 -8.91 5.32
C PHE A 15 -8.01 -7.81 5.80
N SER A 16 -7.76 -7.25 6.99
CA SER A 16 -8.61 -6.19 7.54
C SER A 16 -8.61 -4.94 6.66
N PHE A 17 -7.43 -4.52 6.17
CA PHE A 17 -7.31 -3.34 5.33
C PHE A 17 -8.07 -3.51 4.01
N HIS A 18 -7.92 -4.66 3.35
CA HIS A 18 -8.57 -4.92 2.07
C HIS A 18 -10.10 -5.09 2.23
N ALA A 19 -10.54 -5.74 3.31
CA ALA A 19 -11.95 -5.84 3.65
C ALA A 19 -12.58 -4.46 3.86
N THR A 20 -11.96 -3.60 4.67
CA THR A 20 -12.42 -2.22 4.88
C THR A 20 -12.42 -1.42 3.58
N ASN A 21 -11.36 -1.52 2.77
CA ASN A 21 -11.27 -0.78 1.51
C ASN A 21 -12.40 -1.17 0.53
N THR A 22 -12.73 -2.46 0.42
CA THR A 22 -13.85 -2.95 -0.42
C THR A 22 -15.19 -2.40 0.05
N ILE A 23 -15.44 -2.37 1.37
CA ILE A 23 -16.64 -1.77 1.94
C ILE A 23 -16.69 -0.28 1.59
N ILE A 24 -15.59 0.46 1.81
CA ILE A 24 -15.54 1.91 1.52
C ILE A 24 -15.84 2.16 0.04
N ILE A 25 -15.15 1.50 -0.89
CA ILE A 25 -15.35 1.74 -2.34
C ILE A 25 -16.79 1.44 -2.77
N SER A 26 -17.42 0.43 -2.18
CA SER A 26 -18.78 0.04 -2.53
C SER A 26 -19.84 1.01 -1.99
N PHE A 27 -19.63 1.55 -0.79
CA PHE A 27 -20.61 2.42 -0.11
C PHE A 27 -20.32 3.93 -0.27
N LEU A 28 -19.11 4.32 -0.63
CA LEU A 28 -18.72 5.73 -0.80
C LEU A 28 -19.58 6.47 -1.84
N PRO A 29 -19.88 5.92 -3.04
CA PRO A 29 -20.76 6.57 -4.00
C PRO A 29 -22.18 6.75 -3.45
N LEU A 30 -22.67 5.78 -2.67
CA LEU A 30 -23.98 5.83 -2.04
C LEU A 30 -24.03 6.91 -0.95
N TYR A 31 -22.97 7.05 -0.15
CA TYR A 31 -22.83 8.10 0.85
C TYR A 31 -22.80 9.50 0.23
N LEU A 32 -22.03 9.69 -0.84
CA LEU A 32 -21.96 10.97 -1.54
C LEU A 32 -23.30 11.32 -2.22
N LYS A 33 -24.00 10.32 -2.75
CA LYS A 33 -25.36 10.49 -3.26
C LYS A 33 -26.33 10.90 -2.16
N ALA A 34 -26.24 10.30 -0.97
CA ALA A 34 -27.06 10.66 0.19
C ALA A 34 -26.76 12.08 0.71
N LYS A 35 -25.53 12.57 0.53
CA LYS A 35 -25.17 13.99 0.77
C LYS A 35 -25.75 14.97 -0.26
N GLY A 36 -26.41 14.48 -1.31
CA GLY A 36 -27.03 15.32 -2.34
C GLY A 36 -26.09 15.72 -3.47
N LEU A 37 -24.90 15.09 -3.61
CA LEU A 37 -23.99 15.35 -4.72
C LEU A 37 -24.56 14.81 -6.04
N ASN A 38 -24.25 15.52 -7.12
CA ASN A 38 -24.61 15.11 -8.48
C ASN A 38 -23.77 13.88 -8.91
N PRO A 39 -24.31 12.90 -9.64
CA PRO A 39 -23.56 11.79 -10.22
C PRO A 39 -22.22 12.17 -10.88
N THR A 40 -22.17 13.31 -11.58
CA THR A 40 -20.92 13.81 -12.17
C THR A 40 -19.89 14.11 -11.10
N GLU A 41 -20.25 14.84 -10.05
CA GLU A 41 -19.36 15.21 -8.94
C GLU A 41 -18.84 13.97 -8.19
N ILE A 42 -19.71 12.97 -7.99
CA ILE A 42 -19.32 11.68 -7.42
C ILE A 42 -18.23 11.02 -8.27
N GLY A 43 -18.38 11.05 -9.60
CA GLY A 43 -17.38 10.56 -10.54
C GLY A 43 -16.01 11.25 -10.37
N TRP A 44 -16.00 12.57 -10.13
CA TRP A 44 -14.76 13.32 -9.91
C TRP A 44 -14.07 12.90 -8.61
N VAL A 45 -14.85 12.69 -7.53
CA VAL A 45 -14.32 12.20 -6.25
C VAL A 45 -13.72 10.80 -6.40
N LEU A 46 -14.38 9.90 -7.13
CA LEU A 46 -13.85 8.57 -7.40
C LEU A 46 -12.60 8.60 -8.28
N ALA A 47 -12.55 9.49 -9.28
CA ALA A 47 -11.39 9.67 -10.16
C ALA A 47 -10.17 10.24 -9.43
N VAL A 48 -10.37 10.99 -8.34
CA VAL A 48 -9.27 11.51 -7.51
C VAL A 48 -8.45 10.39 -6.89
N GLY A 49 -9.05 9.23 -6.62
CA GLY A 49 -8.38 8.08 -6.02
C GLY A 49 -7.22 7.54 -6.85
N PRO A 50 -7.44 7.09 -8.09
CA PRO A 50 -6.36 6.63 -8.96
C PRO A 50 -5.37 7.76 -9.30
N LEU A 51 -5.82 9.01 -9.48
CA LEU A 51 -4.92 10.15 -9.70
C LEU A 51 -3.95 10.35 -8.52
N ALA A 52 -4.46 10.36 -7.28
CA ALA A 52 -3.62 10.46 -6.09
C ALA A 52 -2.67 9.26 -5.97
N SER A 53 -3.12 8.07 -6.35
CA SER A 53 -2.29 6.85 -6.31
C SER A 53 -1.09 6.92 -7.26
N ILE A 54 -1.25 7.49 -8.45
CA ILE A 54 -0.17 7.65 -9.44
C ILE A 54 1.01 8.45 -8.86
N PHE A 55 0.72 9.54 -8.13
CA PHE A 55 1.76 10.37 -7.49
C PHE A 55 2.24 9.78 -6.15
N SER A 56 1.34 9.15 -5.40
CA SER A 56 1.62 8.59 -4.09
C SER A 56 2.60 7.42 -4.15
N GLN A 57 2.43 6.50 -5.11
CA GLN A 57 3.27 5.31 -5.27
C GLN A 57 4.78 5.63 -5.35
N PRO A 58 5.28 6.49 -6.26
CA PRO A 58 6.69 6.82 -6.34
C PRO A 58 7.18 7.62 -5.14
N PHE A 59 6.35 8.53 -4.59
CA PHE A 59 6.72 9.35 -3.44
C PHE A 59 7.02 8.48 -2.22
N TRP A 60 6.10 7.60 -1.84
CA TRP A 60 6.33 6.69 -0.72
C TRP A 60 7.40 5.67 -1.05
N GLY A 61 7.49 5.22 -2.31
CA GLY A 61 8.50 4.29 -2.82
C GLY A 61 9.91 4.78 -2.48
N TYR A 62 10.21 5.99 -2.93
CA TYR A 62 11.47 6.65 -2.63
C TYR A 62 11.67 6.88 -1.12
N MET A 63 10.63 7.32 -0.42
CA MET A 63 10.73 7.62 1.01
C MET A 63 11.13 6.38 1.83
N SER A 64 10.47 5.24 1.65
CA SER A 64 10.88 4.08 2.46
C SER A 64 12.23 3.50 2.06
N ASP A 65 12.65 3.61 0.80
CA ASP A 65 13.99 3.18 0.39
C ASP A 65 15.06 4.02 1.10
N LYS A 66 14.82 5.33 1.25
CA LYS A 66 15.68 6.24 2.02
C LYS A 66 15.71 5.88 3.51
N TYR A 67 14.58 5.56 4.11
CA TYR A 67 14.48 5.28 5.55
C TYR A 67 14.73 3.81 5.93
N LYS A 68 14.89 2.91 4.95
CA LYS A 68 15.13 1.45 5.10
C LYS A 68 14.20 0.74 6.10
N THR A 69 13.04 1.33 6.41
CA THR A 69 12.15 0.88 7.48
C THR A 69 10.68 0.98 7.07
N VAL A 70 10.24 -0.01 6.27
CA VAL A 70 8.84 -0.14 5.82
C VAL A 70 7.84 -0.13 6.98
N LYS A 71 8.17 -0.77 8.11
CA LYS A 71 7.29 -0.83 9.29
C LYS A 71 6.94 0.54 9.86
N ARG A 72 7.88 1.50 9.87
CA ARG A 72 7.64 2.86 10.37
C ARG A 72 6.78 3.66 9.40
N MET A 73 7.05 3.55 8.11
CA MET A 73 6.25 4.22 7.07
C MET A 73 4.80 3.72 7.08
N LEU A 74 4.59 2.42 7.26
CA LEU A 74 3.27 1.83 7.35
C LEU A 74 2.47 2.36 8.55
N LEU A 75 3.09 2.49 9.73
CA LEU A 75 2.42 3.10 10.90
C LEU A 75 2.02 4.54 10.64
N ILE A 76 2.88 5.35 10.01
CA ILE A 76 2.58 6.74 9.66
C ILE A 76 1.39 6.81 8.69
N CYS A 77 1.36 5.93 7.68
CA CYS A 77 0.26 5.87 6.71
C CYS A 77 -1.06 5.47 7.38
N VAL A 78 -1.04 4.50 8.30
CA VAL A 78 -2.25 4.06 9.03
C VAL A 78 -2.78 5.18 9.94
N VAL A 79 -1.90 5.89 10.66
CA VAL A 79 -2.32 7.03 11.50
C VAL A 79 -2.87 8.17 10.64
N GLY A 80 -2.19 8.50 9.53
CA GLY A 80 -2.66 9.51 8.57
C GLY A 80 -3.99 9.13 7.92
N LEU A 81 -4.20 7.83 7.67
CA LEU A 81 -5.45 7.29 7.14
C LEU A 81 -6.62 7.47 8.12
N ILE A 82 -6.42 7.14 9.39
CA ILE A 82 -7.46 7.29 10.42
C ILE A 82 -7.82 8.77 10.59
N PHE A 83 -6.82 9.64 10.68
CA PHE A 83 -7.03 11.08 10.83
C PHE A 83 -7.76 11.68 9.61
N SER A 84 -7.30 11.37 8.40
CA SER A 84 -7.93 11.86 7.17
C SER A 84 -9.36 11.34 7.00
N SER A 85 -9.64 10.10 7.42
CA SER A 85 -11.01 9.54 7.43
C SER A 85 -11.95 10.35 8.30
N ILE A 86 -11.55 10.67 9.54
CA ILE A 86 -12.39 11.45 10.47
C ILE A 86 -12.72 12.82 9.89
N VAL A 87 -11.72 13.50 9.33
CA VAL A 87 -11.88 14.82 8.71
C VAL A 87 -12.75 14.74 7.46
N PHE A 88 -12.61 13.70 6.63
CA PHE A 88 -13.39 13.51 5.41
C PHE A 88 -14.91 13.46 5.68
N PHE A 89 -15.33 12.76 6.73
CA PHE A 89 -16.76 12.65 7.07
C PHE A 89 -17.39 14.00 7.51
N GLN A 90 -16.59 14.92 8.06
CA GLN A 90 -17.06 16.24 8.52
C GLN A 90 -17.23 17.26 7.39
N MET A 91 -16.65 17.02 6.21
CA MET A 91 -16.68 17.98 5.10
C MET A 91 -18.00 17.93 4.33
N ASN A 92 -18.61 19.11 4.12
CA ASN A 92 -19.87 19.24 3.37
C ASN A 92 -19.71 19.86 1.97
N GLY A 93 -18.58 20.52 1.69
CA GLY A 93 -18.32 21.14 0.38
C GLY A 93 -17.60 20.21 -0.60
N LEU A 94 -17.97 20.26 -1.87
CA LEU A 94 -17.37 19.44 -2.94
C LEU A 94 -15.83 19.57 -3.00
N LEU A 95 -15.32 20.80 -3.03
CA LEU A 95 -13.87 21.06 -3.06
C LEU A 95 -13.15 20.48 -1.82
N ALA A 96 -13.75 20.60 -0.65
CA ALA A 96 -13.19 20.04 0.57
C ALA A 96 -13.17 18.51 0.53
N ILE A 97 -14.24 17.88 0.02
CA ILE A 97 -14.31 16.43 -0.20
C ILE A 97 -13.26 15.97 -1.20
N LEU A 98 -13.04 16.71 -2.29
CA LEU A 98 -12.02 16.37 -3.29
C LEU A 98 -10.59 16.45 -2.74
N ILE A 99 -10.26 17.54 -2.04
CA ILE A 99 -8.93 17.72 -1.43
C ILE A 99 -8.70 16.66 -0.35
N MET A 100 -9.66 16.48 0.56
CA MET A 100 -9.54 15.50 1.63
C MET A 100 -9.56 14.07 1.10
N GLY A 101 -10.32 13.80 0.03
CA GLY A 101 -10.31 12.53 -0.68
C GLY A 101 -8.94 12.24 -1.29
N ALA A 102 -8.32 13.22 -1.94
CA ALA A 102 -6.96 13.08 -2.47
C ALA A 102 -5.95 12.78 -1.36
N VAL A 103 -6.04 13.48 -0.21
CA VAL A 103 -5.19 13.23 0.95
C VAL A 103 -5.43 11.82 1.51
N PHE A 104 -6.69 11.41 1.66
CA PHE A 104 -7.05 10.06 2.09
C PHE A 104 -6.43 9.00 1.17
N TYR A 105 -6.67 9.08 -0.14
CA TYR A 105 -6.12 8.13 -1.12
C TYR A 105 -4.58 8.18 -1.22
N PHE A 106 -3.98 9.33 -0.96
CA PHE A 106 -2.52 9.46 -0.88
C PHE A 106 -1.95 8.60 0.26
N PHE A 107 -2.61 8.52 1.41
CA PHE A 107 -2.20 7.65 2.52
C PHE A 107 -2.63 6.19 2.35
N THR A 108 -3.70 5.90 1.60
CA THR A 108 -4.16 4.50 1.37
C THR A 108 -3.26 3.75 0.39
N SER A 109 -2.74 4.43 -0.64
CA SER A 109 -1.99 3.85 -1.76
C SER A 109 -0.78 2.98 -1.34
N PRO A 110 0.13 3.42 -0.45
CA PRO A 110 1.26 2.59 -0.03
C PRO A 110 0.85 1.38 0.84
N ILE A 111 -0.31 1.37 1.49
CA ILE A 111 -0.62 0.26 2.42
C ILE A 111 -0.79 -1.07 1.67
N GLY A 112 -1.38 -1.05 0.46
CA GLY A 112 -1.53 -2.26 -0.35
C GLY A 112 -0.22 -2.77 -0.95
N GLY A 113 0.53 -1.90 -1.65
CA GLY A 113 1.73 -2.30 -2.38
C GLY A 113 2.87 -2.77 -1.48
N TRP A 114 3.06 -2.12 -0.34
CA TRP A 114 4.18 -2.38 0.57
C TRP A 114 4.00 -3.68 1.33
N VAL A 115 2.76 -3.97 1.71
CA VAL A 115 2.42 -5.18 2.45
C VAL A 115 2.46 -6.42 1.53
N ILE A 116 2.17 -6.27 0.23
CA ILE A 116 2.36 -7.35 -0.76
C ILE A 116 3.84 -7.56 -1.10
N ALA A 117 4.62 -6.48 -1.21
CA ALA A 117 6.05 -6.56 -1.49
C ALA A 117 6.88 -7.07 -0.28
N TRP A 118 6.40 -6.87 0.95
CA TRP A 118 7.13 -7.20 2.18
C TRP A 118 7.43 -8.71 2.37
N PRO A 119 6.48 -9.65 2.16
CA PRO A 119 6.77 -11.09 2.19
C PRO A 119 7.82 -11.51 1.15
N SER A 120 7.81 -10.89 -0.03
CA SER A 120 8.78 -11.16 -1.10
C SER A 120 10.16 -10.60 -0.78
N ALA A 121 10.27 -9.43 -0.13
CA ALA A 121 11.55 -8.91 0.31
C ALA A 121 12.24 -9.83 1.34
N GLY A 122 11.48 -10.41 2.28
CA GLY A 122 12.02 -11.39 3.23
C GLY A 122 12.50 -12.69 2.58
N HIS A 123 11.75 -13.21 1.60
CA HIS A 123 12.17 -14.37 0.82
C HIS A 123 13.36 -14.07 -0.09
N MET A 124 13.40 -12.92 -0.77
CA MET A 124 14.52 -12.53 -1.63
C MET A 124 15.81 -12.30 -0.83
N ILE A 125 15.75 -11.72 0.37
CA ILE A 125 16.93 -11.61 1.25
C ILE A 125 17.44 -13.00 1.67
N SER A 126 16.55 -13.96 1.95
CA SER A 126 16.94 -15.34 2.26
C SER A 126 17.54 -16.07 1.05
N VAL A 127 17.08 -15.77 -0.17
CA VAL A 127 17.60 -16.38 -1.42
C VAL A 127 18.93 -15.74 -1.83
N CYS A 128 19.07 -14.41 -1.73
CA CYS A 128 20.34 -13.72 -1.97
C CYS A 128 21.45 -14.17 -1.01
N HIS A 129 21.11 -14.63 0.20
CA HIS A 129 22.11 -15.18 1.12
C HIS A 129 22.55 -16.62 0.76
N LEU A 130 21.76 -17.35 -0.04
CA LEU A 130 22.05 -18.70 -0.54
C LEU A 130 22.70 -18.71 -1.93
N GLU A 131 22.65 -17.59 -2.67
CA GLU A 131 23.25 -17.43 -4.00
C GLU A 131 24.80 -17.28 -4.09
N PRO A 132 25.61 -17.07 -3.03
CA PRO A 132 27.07 -17.07 -3.22
C PRO A 132 27.65 -18.46 -3.53
N PHE A 133 26.89 -19.55 -3.32
CA PHE A 133 27.39 -20.92 -3.50
C PHE A 133 27.15 -21.48 -4.93
N ALA A 134 26.30 -20.86 -5.74
CA ALA A 134 25.95 -21.36 -7.09
C ALA A 134 26.79 -20.74 -8.23
N ARG A 135 27.77 -19.88 -7.92
CA ARG A 135 28.72 -19.28 -8.89
C ARG A 135 30.14 -19.86 -8.79
N GLY A 136 30.33 -20.97 -8.10
CA GLY A 136 31.56 -21.75 -8.15
C GLY A 136 31.38 -22.93 -9.10
N ASP A 137 32.22 -22.99 -10.12
CA ASP A 137 32.49 -24.13 -10.99
C ASP A 137 31.64 -24.30 -12.27
N ARG A 138 32.11 -23.63 -13.33
CA ARG A 138 31.92 -24.02 -14.73
C ARG A 138 33.29 -24.14 -15.41
N SER A 139 34.30 -24.61 -14.68
CA SER A 139 35.67 -24.77 -15.18
C SER A 139 36.12 -26.23 -15.26
N ASP A 140 35.45 -27.15 -14.56
CA ASP A 140 35.75 -28.58 -14.65
C ASP A 140 34.83 -29.30 -15.66
N LEU A 141 34.97 -28.95 -16.95
CA LEU A 141 34.57 -29.84 -18.06
C LEU A 141 35.84 -30.50 -18.62
N PRO A 142 36.32 -31.61 -18.04
CA PRO A 142 37.42 -32.36 -18.65
C PRO A 142 36.90 -33.07 -19.90
N HIS A 143 37.69 -32.92 -20.96
CA HIS A 143 37.67 -33.76 -22.15
C HIS A 143 37.66 -35.25 -21.80
N LEU A 144 36.57 -35.96 -22.08
CA LEU A 144 36.45 -37.42 -22.23
C LEU A 144 35.21 -37.63 -23.14
N LEU A 145 35.27 -38.13 -24.39
CA LEU A 145 35.88 -39.39 -24.86
C LEU A 145 35.69 -40.54 -23.88
#